data_AF-K1LNT2-F1
#
_entry.id   AF-K1LNT2-F1
#
_cell.length_a   1.000
_cell.length_b   1.000
_cell.length_c   1.000
_cell.angle_alpha   90.00
_cell.angle_beta   90.00
_cell.angle_gamma   90.00
#
_symmetry.space_group_name_H-M   'P 1'
#
loop_
_entity.id
_entity.type
_entity.pdbx_description
1 polymer ?
#
loop_
_entity_poly.entity_id
_entity_poly.type
_entity_poly.pdbx_seq_one_letter_code
_entity_poly.pdbx_strand_id
1 'polypeptide(L)'
;MSNEVKVVYADVEEQLGVMENAASTLKPKAESPIEGNMLDVVTKLNELSLQLEQVLTSYQAVLQNNIQTTENSVQYLKEQDQRISTTINGAASSHGRLME
;
A
#
# COMPACT_ATOMS: atom_id res chain seq x y z
N MET A 1 21.99 -4.66 -18.08
CA MET A 1 20.73 -3.90 -18.24
C MET A 1 20.59 -3.07 -16.98
N SER A 2 20.72 -1.74 -17.04
CA SER A 2 20.31 -0.91 -15.89
C SER A 2 18.79 -0.88 -15.90
N ASN A 3 18.15 -1.40 -14.85
CA ASN A 3 16.71 -1.25 -14.67
C ASN A 3 16.45 0.21 -14.32
N GLU A 4 16.19 1.03 -15.32
CA GLU A 4 15.72 2.40 -15.14
C GLU A 4 14.31 2.34 -14.54
N VAL A 5 14.11 3.03 -13.42
CA VAL A 5 12.82 3.10 -12.73
C VAL A 5 12.12 4.35 -13.23
N LYS A 6 10.99 4.18 -13.92
CA LYS A 6 10.10 5.27 -14.35
C LYS A 6 8.83 5.23 -13.51
N VAL A 7 8.48 6.37 -12.92
CA VAL A 7 7.30 6.50 -12.06
C VAL A 7 6.39 7.58 -12.61
N VAL A 8 5.12 7.24 -12.82
CA VAL A 8 4.05 8.21 -13.02
C VAL A 8 3.35 8.37 -11.67
N TYR A 9 3.69 9.44 -10.95
CA TYR A 9 3.25 9.64 -9.56
C TYR A 9 1.72 9.57 -9.40
N ALA A 10 0.98 10.20 -10.31
CA ALA A 10 -0.49 10.23 -10.28
C ALA A 10 -1.10 8.83 -10.37
N ASP A 11 -0.63 8.00 -11.30
CA ASP A 11 -1.13 6.64 -11.49
C ASP A 11 -0.89 5.78 -10.23
N VAL A 12 0.25 5.96 -9.57
CA VAL A 12 0.57 5.23 -8.34
C VAL A 12 -0.31 5.70 -7.17
N GLU A 13 -0.46 7.02 -6.99
CA GLU A 13 -1.35 7.61 -5.97
C GLU A 13 -2.81 7.15 -6.16
N GLU A 14 -3.30 7.07 -7.40
CA GLU A 14 -4.64 6.55 -7.71
C GLU A 14 -4.81 5.08 -7.31
N GLN A 15 -3.87 4.22 -7.71
CA GLN A 15 -3.96 2.78 -7.40
C GLN A 15 -3.81 2.51 -5.90
N LEU A 16 -2.97 3.27 -5.19
CA LEU A 16 -2.87 3.18 -3.74
C LEU A 16 -4.19 3.56 -3.06
N GLY A 17 -4.88 4.60 -3.53
CA GLY A 17 -6.20 4.96 -3.05
C GLY A 17 -7.25 3.85 -3.27
N VAL A 18 -7.20 3.14 -4.40
CA VAL A 18 -8.07 1.97 -4.63
C VAL A 18 -7.76 0.85 -3.64
N MET A 19 -6.48 0.57 -3.39
CA MET A 19 -6.05 -0.46 -2.45
C MET A 19 -6.42 -0.11 -1.00
N GLU A 20 -6.29 1.15 -0.60
CA GLU A 20 -6.67 1.63 0.72
C GLU A 20 -8.18 1.50 0.96
N ASN A 21 -8.98 1.88 -0.04
CA ASN A 21 -10.43 1.65 0.00
C ASN A 21 -10.74 0.15 0.13
N ALA A 22 -10.13 -0.71 -0.68
CA ALA A 22 -10.33 -2.15 -0.59
C ALA A 22 -9.96 -2.70 0.79
N ALA A 23 -8.81 -2.28 1.35
CA ALA A 23 -8.36 -2.67 2.68
C ALA A 23 -9.34 -2.24 3.79
N SER A 24 -9.91 -1.04 3.67
CA SER A 24 -10.88 -0.50 4.65
C SER A 24 -12.24 -1.22 4.62
N THR A 25 -12.61 -1.80 3.48
CA THR A 25 -13.87 -2.56 3.34
C THR A 25 -13.81 -3.96 3.94
N LEU A 26 -12.62 -4.49 4.18
CA LEU A 26 -12.43 -5.76 4.87
C LEU A 26 -12.91 -5.64 6.33
N LYS A 27 -13.86 -6.50 6.70
CA LYS A 27 -14.41 -6.60 8.05
C LYS A 27 -14.09 -7.99 8.61
N PRO A 28 -12.86 -8.22 9.09
CA PRO A 28 -12.49 -9.50 9.67
C PRO A 28 -13.20 -9.64 11.02
N LYS A 29 -14.35 -10.31 11.00
CA LYS A 29 -15.08 -10.66 12.20
C LYS A 29 -15.88 -11.92 11.93
N ALA A 30 -15.58 -12.98 12.65
CA ALA A 30 -16.39 -14.18 12.66
C ALA A 30 -17.80 -13.86 13.17
N GLU A 31 -18.79 -14.52 12.57
CA GLU A 31 -20.13 -14.53 13.13
C GLU A 31 -20.15 -15.24 14.49
N SER A 32 -21.21 -15.00 15.26
CA SER A 32 -21.40 -15.69 16.53
C SER A 32 -21.36 -17.21 16.33
N PRO A 33 -20.71 -17.97 17.24
CA PRO A 33 -20.67 -19.41 17.15
C PRO A 33 -22.07 -20.02 17.12
N ILE A 34 -22.24 -21.10 16.36
CA ILE A 34 -23.47 -21.90 16.40
C ILE A 34 -23.45 -22.72 17.70
N GLU A 35 -24.36 -22.40 18.62
CA GLU A 35 -24.48 -23.06 19.93
C GLU A 35 -25.56 -24.15 19.95
N GLY A 36 -25.47 -25.09 20.90
CA GLY A 36 -26.48 -26.12 21.14
C GLY A 36 -26.49 -27.30 20.16
N ASN A 37 -25.62 -27.29 19.14
CA ASN A 37 -25.45 -28.40 18.20
C ASN A 37 -24.16 -29.18 18.51
N MET A 38 -24.26 -30.50 18.66
CA MET A 38 -23.12 -31.38 19.00
C MET A 38 -22.56 -32.13 17.79
N LEU A 39 -23.02 -31.83 16.57
CA LEU A 39 -22.46 -32.40 15.35
C LEU A 39 -21.05 -31.86 15.12
N ASP A 40 -20.11 -32.75 14.80
CA ASP A 40 -18.71 -32.41 14.48
C ASP A 40 -18.61 -31.37 13.35
N VAL A 41 -19.54 -31.42 12.38
CA VAL A 41 -19.62 -30.45 11.29
C VAL A 41 -19.80 -29.02 11.82
N VAL A 42 -20.62 -28.82 12.87
CA VAL A 42 -20.83 -27.49 13.45
C VAL A 42 -19.58 -27.00 14.16
N THR A 43 -18.90 -27.87 14.91
CA THR A 43 -17.59 -27.55 15.50
C THR A 43 -16.61 -27.08 14.43
N LYS A 44 -16.50 -27.81 13.31
CA LYS A 44 -15.61 -27.43 12.21
C LYS A 44 -16.01 -26.14 11.51
N LEU A 45 -17.30 -25.83 11.40
CA LEU A 45 -17.75 -24.55 10.85
C LEU A 45 -17.38 -23.38 11.77
N ASN A 46 -17.54 -23.55 13.08
CA ASN A 46 -17.11 -22.54 14.07
C ASN A 46 -15.58 -22.34 14.02
N GLU A 47 -14.80 -23.41 13.96
CA GLU A 47 -13.33 -23.34 13.80
C GLU A 47 -12.92 -22.66 12.48
N LEU A 48 -13.56 -23.02 11.37
CA LEU A 48 -13.31 -22.41 10.07
C LEU A 48 -13.60 -20.91 10.08
N SER A 49 -14.70 -20.49 10.72
CA SER A 49 -15.06 -19.08 10.85
C SER A 49 -13.96 -18.29 11.57
N LEU A 50 -13.43 -18.83 12.67
CA LEU A 50 -12.31 -18.23 13.40
C LEU A 50 -11.02 -18.18 12.59
N GLN A 51 -10.71 -19.25 11.84
CA GLN A 51 -9.54 -19.28 10.97
C GLN A 51 -9.65 -18.25 9.84
N LEU A 52 -10.84 -18.09 9.25
CA LEU A 52 -11.08 -17.07 8.23
C LEU A 52 -10.93 -15.66 8.79
N GLU A 53 -11.42 -15.40 10.00
CA GLU A 53 -11.18 -14.12 10.70
C GLU A 53 -9.67 -13.86 10.87
N GLN A 54 -8.91 -14.85 11.32
CA GLN A 54 -7.46 -14.71 11.55
C GLN A 54 -6.69 -14.49 10.24
N VAL A 55 -7.08 -15.16 9.16
CA VAL A 55 -6.47 -14.96 7.84
C VAL A 55 -6.80 -13.57 7.31
N LEU A 56 -8.06 -13.12 7.42
CA LEU A 56 -8.51 -11.84 6.87
C LEU A 56 -7.91 -10.65 7.64
N THR A 57 -8.04 -10.63 8.97
CA THR A 57 -6.91 -10.53 9.91
C THR A 57 -5.56 -10.04 9.38
N SER A 58 -4.72 -11.05 9.22
CA SER A 58 -3.33 -10.93 8.82
C SER A 58 -3.19 -10.31 7.43
N TYR A 59 -4.09 -10.65 6.50
CA TYR A 59 -4.09 -10.11 5.15
C TYR A 59 -4.31 -8.59 5.14
N GLN A 60 -5.29 -8.09 5.89
CA GLN A 60 -5.55 -6.66 6.01
C GLN A 60 -4.32 -5.92 6.55
N ALA A 61 -3.66 -6.46 7.58
CA ALA A 61 -2.45 -5.86 8.15
C ALA A 61 -1.28 -5.81 7.14
N VAL A 62 -1.05 -6.89 6.40
CA VAL A 62 0.00 -6.93 5.36
C VAL A 62 -0.33 -5.96 4.22
N LEU A 63 -1.59 -5.90 3.79
CA LEU A 63 -2.03 -4.99 2.75
C LEU A 63 -1.82 -3.53 3.14
N GLN A 64 -2.19 -3.16 4.37
CA GLN A 64 -1.96 -1.81 4.92
C GLN A 64 -0.45 -1.48 5.00
N ASN A 65 0.38 -2.42 5.45
CA ASN A 65 1.82 -2.23 5.50
C ASN A 65 2.42 -1.99 4.11
N ASN A 66 1.95 -2.73 3.10
CA ASN A 66 2.40 -2.57 1.72
C ASN A 66 1.98 -1.22 1.12
N ILE A 67 0.74 -0.78 1.38
CA ILE A 67 0.25 0.55 0.96
C ILE A 67 1.16 1.63 1.56
N GLN A 68 1.33 1.62 2.88
CA GLN A 68 2.14 2.63 3.58
C GLN A 68 3.61 2.65 3.10
N THR A 69 4.20 1.48 2.92
CA THR A 69 5.59 1.35 2.45
C THR A 69 5.74 1.89 1.02
N THR A 70 4.75 1.64 0.17
CA THR A 70 4.74 2.12 -1.21
C THR A 70 4.56 3.64 -1.27
N GLU A 71 3.62 4.19 -0.50
CA GLU A 71 3.44 5.65 -0.36
C GLU A 71 4.74 6.34 0.05
N ASN A 72 5.41 5.83 1.09
CA ASN A 72 6.67 6.38 1.57
C ASN A 72 7.76 6.33 0.49
N SER A 73 7.81 5.24 -0.28
CA SER A 73 8.78 5.07 -1.36
C SER A 73 8.52 6.05 -2.51
N VAL A 74 7.26 6.22 -2.90
CA VAL A 74 6.85 7.16 -3.96
C VAL A 74 7.12 8.60 -3.54
N GLN A 75 6.80 8.95 -2.30
CA GLN A 75 7.08 10.26 -1.74
C GLN A 75 8.58 10.54 -1.70
N TYR A 76 9.39 9.56 -1.28
CA TYR A 76 10.85 9.68 -1.31
C TYR A 76 11.38 9.95 -2.73
N LEU A 77 10.89 9.23 -3.74
CA LEU A 77 11.28 9.45 -5.13
C LEU A 77 10.89 10.85 -5.62
N LYS A 78 9.68 11.31 -5.29
CA LYS A 78 9.19 12.64 -5.64
C LYS A 78 10.08 13.75 -5.06
N GLU A 79 10.52 13.58 -3.80
CA GLU A 79 11.45 14.51 -3.16
C GLU A 79 12.84 14.50 -3.79
N GLN A 80 13.35 13.32 -4.19
CA GLN A 80 14.64 13.24 -4.90
C GLN A 80 14.55 13.92 -6.27
N ASP A 81 13.49 13.69 -7.03
CA ASP A 81 13.28 14.35 -8.34
C ASP A 81 13.21 15.87 -8.19
N GLN A 82 12.51 16.38 -7.17
CA GLN A 82 12.46 17.81 -6.88
C GLN A 82 13.86 18.36 -6.55
N ARG A 83 14.63 17.68 -5.68
CA ARG A 83 16.01 18.09 -5.35
C ARG A 83 16.91 18.12 -6.57
N ILE A 84 16.85 17.09 -7.42
CA ILE A 84 17.64 17.02 -8.66
C ILE A 84 17.22 18.17 -9.59
N SER A 85 15.92 18.40 -9.78
CA SER A 85 15.41 19.49 -10.62
C SER A 85 15.88 20.86 -10.15
N THR A 86 15.81 21.15 -8.83
CA THR A 86 16.32 22.41 -8.28
C THR A 86 17.81 22.60 -8.51
N THR A 87 18.59 21.52 -8.42
CA THR A 87 20.05 21.54 -8.65
C THR A 87 20.37 21.82 -10.12
N ILE A 88 19.67 21.15 -11.04
CA ILE A 88 19.84 21.34 -12.49
C ILE A 88 19.44 22.77 -12.91
N ASN A 89 18.29 23.27 -12.44
CA ASN A 89 17.82 24.62 -12.75
C ASN A 89 18.77 25.68 -12.16
N GLY A 90 19.29 25.45 -10.95
CA GLY A 90 20.31 26.30 -10.33
C GLY A 90 21.60 26.36 -11.17
N ALA A 91 22.11 25.20 -11.61
CA ALA A 91 23.32 25.11 -12.44
C ALA A 91 23.14 25.74 -13.83
N ALA A 92 21.96 25.58 -14.46
CA ALA A 92 21.66 26.20 -15.75
C ALA A 92 21.60 27.74 -15.64
N SER A 93 21.02 28.26 -14.56
CA SER A 93 20.92 29.71 -14.32
C SER A 93 22.26 30.41 -14.04
N SER A 94 23.22 29.70 -13.42
CA SER A 94 24.56 30.24 -13.17
C SER A 94 25.43 30.25 -14.43
N HIS A 95 25.25 29.26 -15.32
CA HIS A 95 25.97 29.20 -16.60
C HIS A 95 25.49 30.27 -17.60
N GLY A 96 24.19 30.60 -17.61
CA GLY A 96 23.66 31.67 -18.45
C GLY A 96 24.16 33.08 -18.08
N ARG A 97 24.43 33.33 -16.79
CA ARG A 97 24.95 34.62 -16.30
C ARG A 97 26.44 34.86 -16.56
N LEU A 98 27.20 33.81 -16.93
CA LEU A 98 28.62 33.94 -17.27
C LEU A 98 28.85 34.16 -18.78
N MET A 99 27.78 34.15 -19.59
CA MET A 99 27.80 34.29 -21.05
C MET A 99 27.14 35.61 -21.52
N GLU A 100 26.72 36.49 -20.61
CA GLU A 100 26.27 37.87 -20.88
C GLU A 100 27.36 38.91 -20.58
#